data_AF-A0A356KWY6-F1
#
_entry.id   AF-A0A356KWY6-F1
#
_cell.length_a   1.000
_cell.length_b   1.000
_cell.length_c   1.000
_cell.angle_alpha   90.00
_cell.angle_beta   90.00
_cell.angle_gamma   90.00
#
_symmetry.space_group_name_H-M   'P 1'
#
loop_
_entity.id
_entity.type
_entity.pdbx_description
1 polymer ?
#
loop_
_entity_poly.entity_id
_entity_poly.type
_entity_poly.pdbx_seq_one_letter_code
_entity_poly.pdbx_strand_id
1 'polypeptide(L)'
;MDVHNLCFVLRRHKAKQSPRSLRWHLEPGKPIRATFEPFGIEFTAPRSIYEGDQPREIRQWGRRRLLILERLIPVAREFRVHLLGTGMPSFWVADLGPISFTLGLSGWTANDWSGSANFDLLAPRADVDSETQRKVLLALQGHRLSTPDDLAAELSLDRAQVLGALSAWTQAGRAIYDLNKDVFRHR
;
A
#
# COMPACT_ATOMS: atom_id res chain seq x y z
N MET A 1 8.40 -17.74 -3.49
CA MET A 1 9.89 -17.86 -3.55
C MET A 1 10.57 -16.50 -3.35
N ASP A 2 10.06 -15.43 -3.94
CA ASP A 2 10.70 -14.10 -3.91
C ASP A 2 10.76 -13.50 -2.48
N VAL A 3 9.63 -13.44 -1.77
CA VAL A 3 9.59 -12.98 -0.37
C VAL A 3 10.45 -13.85 0.55
N HIS A 4 10.53 -15.16 0.28
CA HIS A 4 11.42 -16.06 1.01
C HIS A 4 12.89 -15.65 0.85
N ASN A 5 13.34 -15.42 -0.39
CA ASN A 5 14.71 -15.00 -0.65
C ASN A 5 15.02 -13.64 -0.01
N LEU A 6 14.07 -12.71 -0.06
CA LEU A 6 14.18 -11.43 0.62
C LEU A 6 14.37 -11.60 2.12
N CYS A 7 13.51 -12.37 2.78
CA CYS A 7 13.57 -12.64 4.21
C CYS A 7 14.87 -13.36 4.60
N PHE A 8 15.30 -14.31 3.78
CA PHE A 8 16.55 -15.04 3.97
C PHE A 8 17.78 -14.14 3.98
N VAL A 9 17.88 -13.19 3.04
CA VAL A 9 18.97 -12.21 3.02
C VAL A 9 18.92 -11.33 4.27
N LEU A 10 17.72 -10.88 4.67
CA LEU A 10 17.52 -10.05 5.87
C LEU A 10 17.89 -10.76 7.18
N ARG A 11 17.67 -12.07 7.29
CA ARG A 11 18.10 -12.87 8.45
C ARG A 11 19.62 -12.95 8.54
N ARG A 12 20.28 -13.20 7.42
CA ARG A 12 21.75 -13.39 7.38
C ARG A 12 22.53 -12.10 7.54
N HIS A 13 21.96 -10.97 7.12
CA HIS A 13 22.67 -9.70 7.08
C HIS A 13 22.00 -8.64 7.97
N LYS A 14 22.61 -8.34 9.12
CA LYS A 14 22.17 -7.27 10.03
C LYS A 14 23.01 -6.01 9.82
N ALA A 15 22.43 -5.01 9.15
CA ALA A 15 23.12 -3.75 8.87
C ALA A 15 23.44 -2.99 10.16
N LYS A 16 24.72 -2.68 10.36
CA LYS A 16 25.22 -1.87 11.48
C LYS A 16 25.48 -0.42 11.10
N GLN A 17 25.60 -0.13 9.80
CA GLN A 17 25.89 1.19 9.25
C GLN A 17 24.80 1.61 8.25
N SER A 18 24.68 2.91 8.01
CA SER A 18 23.77 3.49 7.02
C SER A 18 24.44 3.61 5.65
N PRO A 19 23.67 3.66 4.55
CA PRO A 19 22.20 3.58 4.48
C PRO A 19 21.69 2.14 4.71
N ARG A 20 20.56 2.00 5.43
CA ARG A 20 19.93 0.71 5.79
C ARG A 20 18.63 0.46 5.00
N SER A 21 18.60 0.88 3.74
CA SER A 21 17.40 0.83 2.92
C SER A 21 17.33 -0.43 2.08
N LEU A 22 16.12 -0.90 1.77
CA LEU A 22 15.89 -1.76 0.62
C LEU A 22 15.61 -0.84 -0.57
N ARG A 23 16.53 -0.80 -1.53
CA ARG A 23 16.46 0.08 -2.69
C ARG A 23 15.87 -0.69 -3.86
N TRP A 24 14.63 -0.36 -4.22
CA TRP A 24 13.89 -0.95 -5.32
C TRP A 24 14.25 -0.25 -6.63
N HIS A 25 14.54 -1.03 -7.66
CA HIS A 25 14.81 -0.60 -9.02
C HIS A 25 13.66 -1.08 -9.90
N LEU A 26 12.85 -0.13 -10.37
CA LEU A 26 11.64 -0.36 -11.12
C LEU A 26 11.84 0.13 -12.54
N GLU A 27 11.92 -0.79 -13.49
CA GLU A 27 12.10 -0.48 -14.92
C GLU A 27 10.89 -1.02 -15.70
N PRO A 28 10.21 -0.18 -16.50
CA PRO A 28 9.01 -0.59 -17.24
C PRO A 28 9.21 -1.87 -18.04
N GLY A 29 8.30 -2.83 -17.89
CA GLY A 29 8.34 -4.11 -18.60
C GLY A 29 9.43 -5.08 -18.17
N LYS A 30 10.20 -4.77 -17.10
CA LYS A 30 11.26 -5.65 -16.59
C LYS A 30 10.92 -6.23 -15.22
N PRO A 31 11.56 -7.36 -14.84
CA PRO A 31 11.47 -7.88 -13.48
C PRO A 31 11.91 -6.86 -12.43
N ILE A 32 11.17 -6.80 -11.32
CA ILE A 32 11.49 -5.95 -10.18
C ILE A 32 12.81 -6.41 -9.57
N ARG A 33 13.72 -5.46 -9.34
CA ARG A 33 14.99 -5.68 -8.64
C ARG A 33 15.04 -4.86 -7.36
N ALA A 34 15.81 -5.32 -6.39
CA ALA A 34 16.14 -4.53 -5.21
C ALA A 34 17.57 -4.78 -4.74
N THR A 35 18.19 -3.76 -4.14
CA THR A 35 19.50 -3.87 -3.49
C THR A 35 19.36 -3.71 -1.98
N PHE A 36 19.98 -4.61 -1.22
CA PHE A 36 20.08 -4.51 0.23
C PHE A 36 21.27 -3.64 0.63
N GLU A 37 21.03 -2.37 0.96
CA GLU A 37 22.07 -1.48 1.49
C GLU A 37 22.38 -1.74 2.98
N PRO A 38 23.63 -1.59 3.46
CA PRO A 38 24.80 -1.14 2.72
C PRO A 38 25.55 -2.28 2.01
N PHE A 39 25.03 -3.50 2.02
CA PHE A 39 25.74 -4.70 1.57
C PHE A 39 25.91 -4.81 0.06
N GLY A 40 25.13 -4.06 -0.73
CA GLY A 40 25.15 -4.16 -2.19
C GLY A 40 24.58 -5.48 -2.73
N ILE A 41 23.99 -6.32 -1.88
CA ILE A 41 23.40 -7.60 -2.29
C ILE A 41 22.17 -7.32 -3.15
N GLU A 42 22.11 -7.91 -4.32
CA GLU A 42 20.98 -7.79 -5.22
C GLU A 42 19.96 -8.90 -5.03
N PHE A 43 18.71 -8.56 -5.27
CA PHE A 43 17.56 -9.44 -5.30
C PHE A 43 16.76 -9.12 -6.56
N THR A 44 16.27 -10.16 -7.22
CA THR A 44 15.39 -10.04 -8.39
C THR A 44 14.16 -10.89 -8.14
N ALA A 45 12.98 -10.34 -8.42
CA ALA A 45 11.72 -11.05 -8.44
C ALA A 45 11.33 -11.32 -9.91
N PRO A 46 11.80 -12.43 -10.52
CA PRO A 46 11.70 -12.66 -11.97
C PRO A 46 10.27 -12.69 -12.50
N ARG A 47 9.31 -13.07 -11.65
CA ARG A 47 7.88 -13.19 -12.00
C ARG A 47 7.09 -11.92 -11.73
N SER A 48 7.69 -10.91 -11.10
CA SER A 48 7.03 -9.65 -10.79
C SER A 48 7.56 -8.60 -11.76
N ILE A 49 6.76 -8.29 -12.78
CA ILE A 49 7.10 -7.29 -13.78
C ILE A 49 6.62 -5.92 -13.31
N TYR A 50 7.44 -4.88 -13.49
CA TYR A 50 7.01 -3.53 -13.21
C TYR A 50 6.19 -2.97 -14.38
N GLU A 51 4.91 -2.67 -14.10
CA GLU A 51 3.93 -2.20 -15.09
C GLU A 51 3.85 -0.67 -15.21
N GLY A 52 4.65 0.07 -14.43
CA GLY A 52 4.69 1.53 -14.53
C GLY A 52 5.25 2.01 -15.87
N ASP A 53 4.90 3.25 -16.23
CA ASP A 53 5.26 3.90 -17.49
C ASP A 53 6.71 4.44 -17.51
N GLN A 54 7.24 4.79 -16.34
CA GLN A 54 8.55 5.43 -16.20
C GLN A 54 9.44 4.69 -15.19
N PRO A 55 10.77 4.67 -15.41
CA PRO A 55 11.69 4.08 -14.45
C PRO A 55 11.68 4.84 -13.11
N ARG A 56 11.72 4.11 -12.00
CA ARG A 56 11.71 4.67 -10.64
C ARG A 56 12.68 3.95 -9.72
N GLU A 57 13.34 4.71 -8.87
CA GLU A 57 14.07 4.19 -7.70
C GLU A 57 13.26 4.51 -6.43
N ILE A 58 12.96 3.49 -5.62
CA ILE A 58 12.26 3.66 -4.34
C ILE A 58 13.12 3.12 -3.21
N ARG A 59 13.40 3.93 -2.19
CA ARG A 59 14.06 3.48 -0.97
C ARG A 59 13.06 3.25 0.15
N GLN A 60 13.08 2.03 0.69
CA GLN A 60 12.26 1.59 1.81
C GLN A 60 13.15 1.38 3.05
N TRP A 61 12.85 2.06 4.15
CA TRP A 61 13.52 1.82 5.44
C TRP A 61 12.69 0.89 6.34
N GLY A 62 13.26 0.48 7.46
CA GLY A 62 12.58 -0.43 8.39
C GLY A 62 12.40 -1.85 7.84
N ARG A 63 13.11 -2.22 6.76
CA ARG A 63 13.03 -3.51 6.06
C ARG A 63 13.17 -4.75 6.95
N ARG A 64 13.79 -4.64 8.14
CA ARG A 64 13.87 -5.75 9.10
C ARG A 64 12.49 -6.22 9.58
N ARG A 65 11.50 -5.34 9.63
CA ARG A 65 10.12 -5.69 10.00
C ARG A 65 9.45 -6.61 8.98
N LEU A 66 10.00 -6.73 7.75
CA LEU A 66 9.53 -7.68 6.74
C LEU A 66 9.70 -9.14 7.16
N LEU A 67 10.56 -9.43 8.15
CA LEU A 67 10.69 -10.77 8.72
C LEU A 67 9.37 -11.29 9.34
N ILE A 68 8.42 -10.40 9.68
CA ILE A 68 7.06 -10.80 10.11
C ILE A 68 6.37 -11.68 9.04
N LEU A 69 6.64 -11.44 7.77
CA LEU A 69 6.02 -12.17 6.65
C LEU A 69 6.47 -13.63 6.57
N GLU A 70 7.59 -14.01 7.21
CA GLU A 70 8.18 -15.34 7.07
C GLU A 70 7.23 -16.48 7.45
N ARG A 71 6.40 -16.26 8.47
CA ARG A 71 5.42 -17.25 8.93
C ARG A 71 4.26 -17.44 7.96
N LEU A 72 4.06 -16.49 7.05
CA LEU A 72 2.98 -16.51 6.07
C LEU A 72 3.43 -17.15 4.75
N ILE A 73 4.73 -17.20 4.46
CA ILE A 73 5.27 -17.72 3.19
C ILE A 73 4.75 -19.13 2.83
N PRO A 74 4.65 -20.11 3.76
CA PRO A 74 4.21 -21.46 3.40
C PRO A 74 2.73 -21.56 3.04
N VAL A 75 1.91 -20.61 3.50
CA VAL A 75 0.44 -20.64 3.36
C VAL A 75 -0.09 -19.57 2.41
N ALA A 76 0.73 -18.58 2.06
CA ALA A 76 0.35 -17.51 1.15
C ALA A 76 0.40 -17.98 -0.31
N ARG A 77 -0.66 -17.66 -1.06
CA ARG A 77 -0.75 -17.89 -2.50
C ARG A 77 0.11 -16.88 -3.25
N GLU A 78 0.05 -15.62 -2.82
CA GLU A 78 0.84 -14.53 -3.36
C GLU A 78 1.11 -13.45 -2.31
N PHE A 79 2.07 -12.58 -2.64
CA PHE A 79 2.31 -11.33 -1.91
C PHE A 79 2.23 -10.17 -2.89
N ARG A 80 1.39 -9.19 -2.59
CA ARG A 80 1.30 -7.92 -3.31
C ARG A 80 1.98 -6.83 -2.50
N VAL A 81 2.83 -6.05 -3.16
CA VAL A 81 3.64 -5.01 -2.51
C VAL A 81 3.29 -3.66 -3.09
N HIS A 82 2.80 -2.76 -2.25
CA HIS A 82 2.49 -1.38 -2.63
C HIS A 82 3.58 -0.47 -2.08
N LEU A 83 4.29 0.20 -2.98
CA LEU A 83 5.35 1.16 -2.67
C LEU A 83 4.88 2.56 -3.06
N LEU A 84 4.62 3.43 -2.08
CA LEU A 84 4.08 4.76 -2.33
C LEU A 84 5.14 5.82 -2.70
N GLY A 85 6.42 5.47 -2.61
CA GLY A 85 7.54 6.36 -2.89
C GLY A 85 8.68 6.21 -1.88
N THR A 86 9.78 6.93 -2.11
CA THR A 86 10.95 6.91 -1.24
C THR A 86 10.59 7.50 0.12
N GLY A 87 10.80 6.73 1.19
CA GLY A 87 10.55 7.18 2.58
C GLY A 87 9.07 7.19 2.97
N MET A 88 8.19 6.82 2.04
CA MET A 88 6.76 6.69 2.26
C MET A 88 6.44 5.31 2.86
N PRO A 89 5.23 5.13 3.41
CA PRO A 89 4.78 3.82 3.83
C PRO A 89 4.81 2.78 2.71
N SER A 90 5.02 1.54 3.11
CA SER A 90 4.92 0.38 2.22
C SER A 90 3.91 -0.61 2.78
N PHE A 91 3.11 -1.22 1.92
CA PHE A 91 2.11 -2.21 2.31
C PHE A 91 2.42 -3.55 1.65
N TRP A 92 2.36 -4.61 2.44
CA TRP A 92 2.60 -5.98 2.01
C TRP A 92 1.36 -6.80 2.30
N VAL A 93 0.63 -7.14 1.26
CA VAL A 93 -0.61 -7.91 1.34
C VAL A 93 -0.29 -9.36 1.02
N ALA A 94 -0.51 -10.26 1.98
CA ALA A 94 -0.42 -11.71 1.78
C ALA A 94 -1.83 -12.25 1.54
N ASP A 95 -2.04 -12.88 0.38
CA ASP A 95 -3.27 -13.63 0.10
C ASP A 95 -3.15 -15.03 0.72
N LEU A 96 -3.98 -15.32 1.73
CA LEU A 96 -4.05 -16.61 2.40
C LEU A 96 -5.29 -17.42 1.98
N GLY A 97 -5.99 -17.01 0.91
CA GLY A 97 -7.24 -17.60 0.42
C GLY A 97 -8.47 -16.90 1.01
N PRO A 98 -9.19 -17.50 1.98
CA PRO A 98 -10.37 -16.87 2.58
C PRO A 98 -10.05 -15.65 3.44
N ILE A 99 -8.77 -15.45 3.79
CA ILE A 99 -8.29 -14.36 4.64
C ILE A 99 -7.12 -13.68 3.92
N SER A 100 -7.04 -12.35 4.02
CA SER A 100 -5.88 -11.57 3.62
C SER A 100 -5.21 -10.97 4.85
N PHE A 101 -3.88 -10.95 4.86
CA PHE A 101 -3.10 -10.25 5.88
C PHE A 101 -2.36 -9.06 5.27
N THR A 102 -2.57 -7.86 5.80
CA THR A 102 -1.90 -6.64 5.33
C THR A 102 -0.92 -6.14 6.39
N LEU A 103 0.38 -6.18 6.06
CA LEU A 103 1.42 -5.54 6.84
C LEU A 103 1.70 -4.14 6.31
N GLY A 104 1.28 -3.13 7.07
CA GLY A 104 1.68 -1.76 6.86
C GLY A 104 3.00 -1.44 7.58
N LEU A 105 3.98 -0.86 6.88
CA LEU A 105 5.22 -0.39 7.49
C LEU A 105 5.40 1.12 7.23
N SER A 106 5.58 1.88 8.31
CA SER A 106 5.95 3.29 8.23
C SER A 106 7.32 3.47 7.57
N GLY A 107 7.44 4.46 6.68
CA GLY A 107 8.65 4.69 5.90
C GLY A 107 9.84 5.23 6.71
N TRP A 108 9.62 5.85 7.87
CA TRP A 108 10.64 6.27 8.83
C TRP A 108 10.28 5.80 10.25
N THR A 109 11.25 5.26 10.99
CA THR A 109 11.03 4.78 12.36
C THR A 109 10.70 5.92 13.34
N ALA A 110 11.13 7.14 13.04
CA ALA A 110 10.86 8.34 13.85
C ALA A 110 9.60 9.12 13.40
N ASN A 111 9.00 8.75 12.25
CA ASN A 111 7.74 9.32 11.83
C ASN A 111 6.65 8.38 12.37
N ASP A 112 6.16 8.73 13.55
CA ASP A 112 5.12 7.98 14.23
C ASP A 112 3.85 7.99 13.37
N TRP A 113 3.44 6.80 12.94
CA TRP A 113 2.23 6.62 12.12
C TRP A 113 0.97 6.95 12.91
N SER A 114 1.06 6.94 14.25
CA SER A 114 -0.01 7.36 15.15
C SER A 114 -0.07 8.88 15.36
N GLY A 115 0.96 9.63 14.98
CA GLY A 115 1.07 11.07 15.27
C GLY A 115 0.78 12.03 14.10
N SER A 116 0.57 11.55 12.88
CA SER A 116 0.71 12.41 11.69
C SER A 116 -0.61 13.01 11.16
N ALA A 117 -0.98 14.14 11.77
CA ALA A 117 -1.75 15.23 11.15
C ALA A 117 -1.14 15.75 9.81
N ASN A 118 0.07 15.30 9.44
CA ASN A 118 0.75 15.71 8.21
C ASN A 118 0.24 15.01 6.93
N PHE A 119 -0.39 13.84 7.02
CA PHE A 119 -1.05 13.22 5.85
C PHE A 119 -2.45 13.78 5.62
N ASP A 120 -3.09 14.30 6.66
CA ASP A 120 -4.39 14.97 6.55
C ASP A 120 -4.31 16.25 5.71
N LEU A 121 -3.12 16.86 5.64
CA LEU A 121 -2.81 17.98 4.73
C LEU A 121 -2.64 17.54 3.27
N LEU A 122 -2.38 16.26 3.01
CA LEU A 122 -2.28 15.66 1.67
C LEU A 122 -3.58 14.99 1.22
N ALA A 123 -4.53 14.81 2.14
CA ALA A 123 -5.85 14.29 1.80
C ALA A 123 -6.54 15.28 0.84
N PRO A 124 -7.07 14.83 -0.31
CA PRO A 124 -7.80 15.70 -1.22
C PRO A 124 -8.97 16.33 -0.47
N ARG A 125 -8.86 17.62 -0.14
CA ARG A 125 -9.99 18.45 0.29
C ARG A 125 -10.78 18.83 -0.94
N ALA A 126 -11.36 17.84 -1.62
CA ALA A 126 -12.47 18.16 -2.49
C ALA A 126 -13.56 18.69 -1.56
N ASP A 127 -13.92 19.97 -1.74
CA ASP A 127 -15.00 20.59 -1.00
C ASP A 127 -16.31 20.02 -1.56
N VAL A 128 -16.65 18.83 -1.10
CA VAL A 128 -17.86 18.11 -1.50
C VAL A 128 -18.95 18.52 -0.53
N ASP A 129 -20.04 19.08 -1.06
CA ASP A 129 -21.17 19.51 -0.26
C ASP A 129 -21.78 18.33 0.53
N SER A 130 -22.44 18.65 1.64
CA SER A 130 -22.96 17.64 2.58
C SER A 130 -24.05 16.75 1.97
N GLU A 131 -24.79 17.24 0.97
CA GLU A 131 -25.81 16.44 0.28
C GLU A 131 -25.15 15.38 -0.59
N THR A 132 -24.14 15.76 -1.38
CA THR A 132 -23.34 14.83 -2.19
C THR A 132 -22.61 13.81 -1.33
N GLN A 133 -21.99 14.24 -0.21
CA GLN A 133 -21.37 13.31 0.73
C GLN A 133 -22.38 12.27 1.24
N ARG A 134 -23.59 12.69 1.59
CA ARG A 134 -24.64 11.79 2.08
C ARG A 134 -25.11 10.82 1.01
N LYS A 135 -25.28 11.26 -0.25
CA LYS A 135 -25.65 10.39 -1.38
C LYS A 135 -24.63 9.27 -1.58
N VAL A 136 -23.34 9.63 -1.60
CA VAL A 136 -22.24 8.66 -1.72
C VAL A 136 -22.25 7.64 -0.58
N LEU A 137 -22.46 8.08 0.67
CA LEU A 137 -22.52 7.16 1.81
C LEU A 137 -23.72 6.21 1.73
N LEU A 138 -24.90 6.70 1.33
CA LEU A 138 -26.11 5.88 1.18
C LEU A 138 -25.94 4.82 0.08
N ALA A 139 -25.36 5.19 -1.06
CA ALA A 139 -25.05 4.25 -2.13
C ALA A 139 -24.06 3.17 -1.65
N LEU A 140 -22.97 3.58 -0.98
CA LEU A 140 -22.01 2.64 -0.39
C LEU A 140 -22.65 1.74 0.66
N GLN A 141 -23.60 2.25 1.46
CA GLN A 141 -24.34 1.46 2.43
C GLN A 141 -25.23 0.39 1.76
N GLY A 142 -25.86 0.73 0.63
CA GLY A 142 -26.68 -0.20 -0.16
C GLY A 142 -25.87 -1.38 -0.69
N HIS A 143 -24.70 -1.12 -1.27
CA HIS A 143 -23.82 -2.16 -1.82
C HIS A 143 -22.96 -2.87 -0.77
N ARG A 144 -22.79 -2.25 0.42
CA ARG A 144 -21.79 -2.53 1.46
C ARG A 144 -20.32 -2.39 1.04
N LEU A 145 -19.99 -2.68 -0.22
CA LEU A 145 -18.67 -2.53 -0.83
C LEU A 145 -18.82 -2.02 -2.26
N SER A 146 -17.99 -1.07 -2.69
CA SER A 146 -18.02 -0.54 -4.06
C SER A 146 -16.71 0.11 -4.44
N THR A 147 -16.40 0.16 -5.74
CA THR A 147 -15.31 1.00 -6.26
C THR A 147 -15.76 2.47 -6.36
N PRO A 148 -14.82 3.43 -6.36
CA PRO A 148 -15.14 4.82 -6.65
C PRO A 148 -15.76 5.03 -8.04
N ASP A 149 -15.36 4.21 -9.02
CA ASP A 149 -15.81 4.32 -10.42
C ASP A 149 -17.27 3.85 -10.57
N ASP A 150 -17.65 2.77 -9.89
CA ASP A 150 -19.04 2.29 -9.86
C ASP A 150 -19.97 3.32 -9.19
N LEU A 151 -19.54 3.90 -8.07
CA LEU A 151 -20.30 4.94 -7.37
C LEU A 151 -20.42 6.22 -8.20
N ALA A 152 -19.37 6.61 -8.92
CA ALA A 152 -19.38 7.76 -9.81
C ALA A 152 -20.37 7.54 -10.96
N ALA A 153 -20.38 6.35 -11.57
CA ALA A 153 -21.30 5.99 -12.63
C ALA A 153 -22.76 5.95 -12.14
N GLU A 154 -23.04 5.30 -11.01
CA GLU A 154 -24.40 5.20 -10.45
C GLU A 154 -24.97 6.57 -10.08
N LEU A 155 -24.16 7.41 -9.42
CA LEU A 155 -24.61 8.70 -8.91
C LEU A 155 -24.49 9.83 -9.94
N SER A 156 -23.94 9.53 -11.13
CA SER A 156 -23.62 10.53 -12.16
C SER A 156 -22.78 11.69 -11.61
N LEU A 157 -21.79 11.35 -10.78
CA LEU A 157 -20.87 12.29 -10.13
C LEU A 157 -19.48 12.20 -10.75
N ASP A 158 -18.69 13.27 -10.63
CA ASP A 158 -17.27 13.17 -10.97
C ASP A 158 -16.54 12.27 -9.97
N ARG A 159 -15.58 11.49 -10.48
CA ARG A 159 -14.79 10.57 -9.67
C ARG A 159 -14.05 11.28 -8.53
N ALA A 160 -13.57 12.51 -8.75
CA ALA A 160 -12.90 13.28 -7.70
C ALA A 160 -13.85 13.67 -6.57
N GLN A 161 -15.12 13.96 -6.87
CA GLN A 161 -16.15 14.24 -5.86
C GLN A 161 -16.46 12.99 -5.04
N VAL A 162 -16.60 11.83 -5.69
CA VAL A 162 -16.82 10.55 -5.00
C VAL A 162 -15.64 10.22 -4.08
N LEU A 163 -14.41 10.32 -4.58
CA LEU A 163 -13.20 10.11 -3.78
C LEU A 163 -13.09 11.10 -2.60
N GLY A 164 -13.45 12.36 -2.82
CA GLY A 164 -13.54 13.37 -1.77
C GLY A 164 -14.50 12.98 -0.65
N ALA A 165 -15.72 12.59 -1.01
CA ALA A 165 -16.74 12.14 -0.07
C ALA A 165 -16.30 10.87 0.69
N LEU A 166 -15.75 9.88 -0.02
CA LEU A 166 -15.26 8.64 0.58
C LEU A 166 -14.08 8.89 1.53
N SER A 167 -13.19 9.85 1.20
CA SER A 167 -12.10 10.27 2.07
C SER A 167 -12.65 10.89 3.36
N ALA A 168 -13.61 11.81 3.26
CA ALA A 168 -14.27 12.43 4.42
C ALA A 168 -14.96 11.38 5.31
N TRP A 169 -15.66 10.41 4.72
CA TRP A 169 -16.29 9.34 5.49
C TRP A 169 -15.29 8.33 6.08
N THR A 170 -14.13 8.17 5.46
CA THR A 170 -13.04 7.37 6.04
C THR A 170 -12.45 8.06 7.27
N GLN A 171 -12.23 9.37 7.21
CA GLN A 171 -11.81 10.17 8.38
C GLN A 171 -12.86 10.12 9.51
N ALA A 172 -14.15 10.16 9.16
CA ALA A 172 -15.25 10.03 10.11
C ALA A 172 -15.50 8.60 10.61
N GLY A 173 -14.74 7.60 10.15
CA GLY A 173 -14.88 6.19 10.55
C GLY A 173 -16.14 5.49 10.03
N ARG A 174 -16.81 6.06 9.02
CA ARG A 174 -18.05 5.56 8.39
C ARG A 174 -17.80 4.77 7.10
N ALA A 175 -16.60 4.91 6.54
CA ALA A 175 -16.11 4.10 5.45
C ALA A 175 -14.70 3.58 5.76
N ILE A 176 -14.28 2.53 5.07
CA ILE A 176 -12.90 2.03 5.12
C ILE A 176 -12.47 1.58 3.73
N TYR A 177 -11.25 1.94 3.33
CA TYR A 177 -10.66 1.44 2.09
C TYR A 177 -9.99 0.07 2.32
N ASP A 178 -10.41 -0.92 1.53
CA ASP A 178 -9.89 -2.29 1.55
C ASP A 178 -8.82 -2.44 0.46
N LEU A 179 -7.56 -2.25 0.84
CA LEU A 179 -6.41 -2.31 -0.08
C LEU A 179 -6.29 -3.66 -0.80
N ASN A 180 -6.76 -4.77 -0.20
CA ASN A 180 -6.66 -6.09 -0.80
C ASN A 180 -7.60 -6.25 -2.01
N LYS A 181 -8.74 -5.56 -1.97
CA LYS A 181 -9.83 -5.64 -2.95
C LYS A 181 -9.97 -4.39 -3.83
N ASP A 182 -9.24 -3.33 -3.50
CA ASP A 182 -9.33 -2.03 -4.17
C ASP A 182 -10.74 -1.43 -4.17
N VAL A 183 -11.43 -1.52 -3.02
CA VAL A 183 -12.80 -1.02 -2.84
C VAL A 183 -12.96 -0.27 -1.53
N PHE A 184 -13.97 0.59 -1.47
CA PHE A 184 -14.45 1.14 -0.20
C PHE A 184 -15.52 0.23 0.39
N ARG A 185 -15.58 0.19 1.73
CA ARG A 185 -16.58 -0.57 2.49
C ARG A 185 -17.28 0.34 3.49
N HIS A 186 -18.57 0.16 3.65
CA HIS A 186 -19.33 0.81 4.71
C HIS A 186 -18.92 0.27 6.10
N ARG A 187 -18.93 1.14 7.12
CA ARG A 187 -18.62 0.83 8.53
C ARG A 187 -19.80 1.15 9.45
#